data_AF-A0A833D8U4-F1
#
_entry.id   AF-A0A833D8U4-F1
#
_cell.length_a   1.000
_cell.length_b   1.000
_cell.length_c   1.000
_cell.angle_alpha   90.00
_cell.angle_beta   90.00
_cell.angle_gamma   90.00
#
_symmetry.space_group_name_H-M   'P 1'
#
loop_
_entity.id
_entity.type
_entity.pdbx_description
1 polymer ?
#
loop_
_entity_poly.entity_id
_entity_poly.type
_entity_poly.pdbx_seq_one_letter_code
_entity_poly.pdbx_strand_id
1 'polypeptide(L)'
;PLKKNDGLAALEERIAVAKAVSRHPRIIVTGLEAGLPSAYTAETIAFLRRRFPKTCFVWLMGADNLAQLNKWHRWRSIVEAVPIAVFDRPGWRHKARGSLAAHSYAEAFVAEKNARQLPLMRAPAWTLFTMPLSPLSSTEIRRMKSGRKPSGRS
;
A
#
# COMPACT_ATOMS: atom_id res chain seq x y z
N PRO A 1 9.07 4.61 -16.40
CA PRO A 1 7.59 4.63 -16.56
C PRO A 1 7.03 3.21 -16.82
N LEU A 2 6.54 2.54 -15.78
CA LEU A 2 6.03 1.16 -15.86
C LEU A 2 4.58 1.08 -15.39
N LYS A 3 3.66 1.51 -16.27
CA LYS A 3 2.34 0.91 -16.55
C LYS A 3 1.64 1.75 -17.61
N LYS A 4 1.16 1.09 -18.68
CA LYS A 4 0.26 1.69 -19.67
C LYS A 4 -1.05 2.10 -18.96
N ASN A 5 -1.51 3.32 -19.20
CA ASN A 5 -2.70 3.93 -18.60
C ASN A 5 -4.04 3.42 -19.19
N ASP A 6 -4.05 2.25 -19.82
CA ASP A 6 -5.26 1.71 -20.45
C ASP A 6 -6.14 1.03 -19.38
N GLY A 7 -7.13 1.77 -18.86
CA GLY A 7 -8.24 1.20 -18.09
C GLY A 7 -8.34 1.61 -16.62
N LEU A 8 -7.61 2.63 -16.18
CA LEU A 8 -7.89 3.27 -14.89
C LEU A 8 -8.96 4.34 -15.09
N ALA A 9 -10.05 4.25 -14.31
CA ALA A 9 -11.05 5.30 -14.16
C ALA A 9 -10.35 6.65 -13.87
N ALA A 10 -10.97 7.76 -14.31
CA ALA A 10 -10.44 9.11 -14.12
C ALA A 10 -10.03 9.33 -12.64
N LEU A 11 -9.01 10.16 -12.40
CA LEU A 11 -8.47 10.39 -11.06
C LEU A 11 -9.56 10.77 -10.06
N GLU A 12 -10.50 11.61 -10.50
CA GLU A 12 -11.66 12.08 -9.77
C GLU A 12 -12.58 10.91 -9.38
N GLU A 13 -12.76 9.95 -10.29
CA GLU A 13 -13.59 8.76 -10.11
C GLU A 13 -12.93 7.75 -9.16
N ARG A 14 -11.60 7.61 -9.23
CA ARG A 14 -10.81 6.83 -8.26
C ARG A 14 -10.87 7.43 -6.85
N ILE A 15 -10.80 8.76 -6.74
CA ILE A 15 -10.93 9.48 -5.47
C ILE A 15 -12.36 9.33 -4.91
N ALA A 16 -13.39 9.45 -5.74
CA ALA A 16 -14.78 9.29 -5.33
C ALA A 16 -15.05 7.87 -4.79
N VAL A 17 -14.53 6.84 -5.47
CA VAL A 17 -14.61 5.45 -4.99
C VAL A 17 -13.82 5.24 -3.70
N ALA A 18 -12.61 5.79 -3.58
CA ALA A 18 -11.80 5.69 -2.36
C ALA A 18 -12.47 6.39 -1.16
N LYS A 19 -13.11 7.55 -1.38
CA LYS A 19 -13.92 8.26 -0.39
C LYS A 19 -15.16 7.45 0.02
N ALA A 20 -15.87 6.86 -0.94
CA ALA A 20 -17.07 6.06 -0.67
C ALA A 20 -16.81 4.75 0.11
N VAL A 21 -15.60 4.18 -0.03
CA VAL A 21 -15.19 2.93 0.64
C VAL A 21 -14.49 3.21 1.99
N SER A 22 -13.91 4.39 2.16
CA SER A 22 -13.26 4.81 3.42
C SER A 22 -14.30 5.23 4.47
N ARG A 23 -14.95 4.24 5.10
CA ARG A 23 -15.98 4.45 6.14
C ARG A 23 -15.42 4.64 7.55
N HIS A 24 -14.11 4.77 7.71
CA HIS A 24 -13.49 4.90 9.03
C HIS A 24 -13.14 6.36 9.34
N PRO A 25 -13.53 6.92 10.51
CA PRO A 25 -13.36 8.34 10.85
C PRO A 25 -11.90 8.82 10.98
N ARG A 26 -10.93 7.89 10.91
CA ARG A 26 -9.48 8.19 10.90
C ARG A 26 -8.83 8.09 9.51
N ILE A 27 -9.60 7.72 8.49
CA ILE A 27 -9.13 7.64 7.11
C ILE A 27 -9.57 8.91 6.40
N ILE A 28 -8.67 9.90 6.36
CA ILE A 28 -8.89 11.11 5.57
C ILE A 28 -8.34 10.85 4.18
N VAL A 29 -9.23 10.60 3.22
CA VAL A 29 -8.88 10.54 1.80
C VAL A 29 -8.61 11.97 1.32
N THR A 30 -7.37 12.41 1.47
CA THR A 30 -6.92 13.71 0.96
C THR A 30 -6.50 13.54 -0.51
N GLY A 31 -7.00 14.42 -1.38
CA GLY A 31 -6.63 14.48 -2.80
C GLY A 31 -5.23 15.05 -3.01
N LEU A 32 -4.23 14.52 -2.30
CA LEU A 32 -2.85 15.00 -2.34
C LEU A 32 -2.20 14.83 -3.72
N GLU A 33 -2.78 14.02 -4.62
CA GLU A 33 -2.23 13.74 -5.94
C GLU A 33 -2.05 14.99 -6.82
N ALA A 34 -2.87 16.04 -6.65
CA ALA A 34 -2.72 17.29 -7.42
C ALA A 34 -1.47 18.13 -7.04
N GLY A 35 -0.84 17.83 -5.89
CA GLY A 35 0.36 18.53 -5.41
C GLY A 35 1.58 17.61 -5.21
N LEU A 36 1.52 16.36 -5.68
CA LEU A 36 2.65 15.44 -5.58
C LEU A 36 3.72 15.83 -6.61
N PRO A 37 5.00 15.95 -6.20
CA PRO A 37 6.06 16.34 -7.12
C PRO A 37 6.40 15.24 -8.14
N SER A 38 5.91 14.01 -7.97
CA SER A 38 6.35 12.84 -8.72
C SER A 38 5.45 11.62 -8.55
N ALA A 39 5.45 10.74 -9.55
CA ALA A 39 4.84 9.42 -9.49
C ALA A 39 5.66 8.41 -8.66
N TYR A 40 6.87 8.77 -8.20
CA TYR A 40 7.71 7.89 -7.39
C TYR A 40 7.38 8.01 -5.89
N THR A 41 7.09 6.87 -5.27
CA THR A 41 6.73 6.78 -3.85
C THR A 41 7.78 7.41 -2.91
N ALA A 42 9.08 7.20 -3.20
CA ALA A 42 10.15 7.77 -2.37
C ALA A 42 10.11 9.32 -2.33
N GLU A 43 9.82 9.95 -3.46
CA GLU A 43 9.73 11.41 -3.58
C GLU A 43 8.44 11.94 -2.93
N THR A 44 7.34 11.21 -3.08
CA THR A 44 6.07 11.49 -2.39
C THR A 44 6.26 11.47 -0.87
N ILE A 45 6.89 10.44 -0.33
CA ILE A 45 7.12 10.33 1.12
C ILE A 45 8.03 11.46 1.61
N ALA A 46 9.11 11.77 0.88
CA ALA A 46 10.02 12.86 1.23
C ALA A 46 9.32 14.22 1.19
N PHE A 47 8.43 14.46 0.23
CA PHE A 47 7.62 15.67 0.15
C PHE A 47 6.66 15.78 1.34
N LEU A 48 5.89 14.73 1.63
CA LEU A 48 4.91 14.75 2.72
C LEU A 48 5.57 14.95 4.08
N ARG A 49 6.69 14.27 4.35
CA ARG A 49 7.46 14.45 5.59
C ARG A 49 7.99 15.87 5.75
N ARG A 50 8.46 16.50 4.67
CA ARG A 50 8.90 17.91 4.69
C ARG A 50 7.73 18.87 4.90
N ARG A 51 6.59 18.62 4.25
CA ARG A 51 5.42 19.50 4.29
C ARG A 51 4.68 19.43 5.63
N PHE A 52 4.75 18.29 6.31
CA PHE A 52 4.04 18.01 7.57
C PHE A 52 5.00 17.42 8.63
N PRO A 53 5.95 18.22 9.16
CA PRO A 53 6.99 17.73 10.04
C PRO A 53 6.49 17.22 11.40
N LYS A 54 5.28 17.63 11.82
CA LYS A 54 4.64 17.20 13.08
C LYS A 54 3.72 15.99 12.91
N THR A 55 3.64 15.40 11.72
CA THR A 55 2.76 14.27 11.41
C THR A 55 3.52 12.96 11.38
N CYS A 56 3.02 11.96 12.10
CA CYS A 56 3.49 10.59 12.03
C CYS A 56 2.89 9.90 10.80
N PHE A 57 3.74 9.48 9.87
CA PHE A 57 3.33 8.77 8.66
C PHE A 57 3.59 7.27 8.78
N VAL A 58 2.62 6.46 8.34
CA VAL A 58 2.79 5.02 8.12
C VAL A 58 2.40 4.73 6.67
N TRP A 59 3.25 4.03 5.94
CA TRP A 59 2.95 3.61 4.58
C TRP A 59 2.14 2.32 4.58
N LEU A 60 0.98 2.34 3.94
CA LEU A 60 0.10 1.18 3.81
C LEU A 60 0.31 0.51 2.45
N MET A 61 0.54 -0.80 2.42
CA MET A 61 0.64 -1.55 1.16
C MET A 61 0.13 -2.99 1.28
N GLY A 62 -0.12 -3.66 0.16
CA GLY A 62 -0.43 -5.09 0.15
C GLY A 62 0.82 -5.98 0.19
N ALA A 63 0.65 -7.23 0.61
CA ALA A 63 1.70 -8.26 0.58
C ALA A 63 2.28 -8.49 -0.82
N ASP A 64 1.46 -8.33 -1.87
CA ASP A 64 1.89 -8.34 -3.26
C ASP A 64 2.88 -7.21 -3.59
N ASN A 65 2.67 -6.01 -3.02
CA ASN A 65 3.61 -4.90 -3.17
C ASN A 65 4.92 -5.16 -2.41
N LEU A 66 4.86 -5.70 -1.19
CA LEU A 66 6.07 -6.05 -0.44
C LEU A 66 6.93 -7.08 -1.20
N ALA A 67 6.28 -8.06 -1.84
CA ALA A 67 6.97 -9.09 -2.63
C ALA A 67 7.80 -8.53 -3.81
N GLN A 68 7.41 -7.36 -4.34
CA GLN A 68 8.05 -6.69 -5.47
C GLN A 68 8.69 -5.35 -5.10
N LEU A 69 8.75 -4.99 -3.82
CA LEU A 69 9.20 -3.68 -3.35
C LEU A 69 10.62 -3.37 -3.78
N ASN A 70 11.48 -4.39 -3.87
CA ASN A 70 12.86 -4.26 -4.36
C ASN A 70 12.97 -3.74 -5.80
N LYS A 71 11.89 -3.79 -6.58
CA LYS A 71 11.83 -3.25 -7.96
C LYS A 71 11.43 -1.77 -7.99
N TRP A 72 11.04 -1.19 -6.85
CA TRP A 72 10.63 0.21 -6.79
C TRP A 72 11.85 1.13 -6.79
N HIS A 73 11.71 2.28 -7.44
CA HIS A 73 12.75 3.30 -7.45
C HIS A 73 13.07 3.73 -6.01
N ARG A 74 14.34 3.61 -5.62
CA ARG A 74 14.85 3.96 -4.27
C ARG A 74 14.07 3.28 -3.14
N TRP A 75 13.71 2.01 -3.31
CA TRP A 75 12.90 1.28 -2.34
C TRP A 75 13.46 1.26 -0.92
N ARG A 76 14.79 1.23 -0.74
CA ARG A 76 15.42 1.34 0.60
C ARG A 76 15.09 2.67 1.28
N SER A 77 15.15 3.76 0.52
CA SER A 77 14.74 5.09 1.02
C SER A 77 13.27 5.14 1.43
N ILE A 78 12.39 4.29 0.86
CA ILE A 78 10.99 4.19 1.29
C ILE A 78 10.92 3.55 2.68
N VAL A 79 11.57 2.38 2.85
CA VAL A 79 11.55 1.61 4.10
C VAL A 79 12.22 2.37 5.24
N GLU A 80 13.30 3.09 4.94
CA GLU A 80 14.03 3.92 5.91
C GLU A 80 13.34 5.25 6.21
N ALA A 81 12.41 5.70 5.35
CA ALA A 81 11.74 6.97 5.55
C ALA A 81 10.49 6.84 6.43
N VAL A 82 9.73 5.75 6.43
CA VAL A 82 8.50 5.64 7.23
C VAL A 82 8.25 4.20 7.66
N PRO A 83 7.61 3.97 8.81
CA PRO A 83 7.09 2.65 9.14
C PRO A 83 6.12 2.13 8.07
N ILE A 84 6.09 0.81 7.85
CA ILE A 84 5.28 0.17 6.81
C ILE A 84 4.29 -0.82 7.43
N ALA A 85 3.01 -0.64 7.14
CA ALA A 85 1.96 -1.62 7.42
C ALA A 85 1.62 -2.39 6.15
N VAL A 86 1.91 -3.69 6.16
CA VAL A 86 1.65 -4.59 5.05
C VAL A 86 0.39 -5.39 5.36
N PHE A 87 -0.57 -5.41 4.45
CA PHE A 87 -1.80 -6.19 4.57
C PHE A 87 -1.70 -7.46 3.75
N ASP A 88 -1.89 -8.60 4.40
CA ASP A 88 -1.86 -9.89 3.73
C ASP A 88 -2.95 -10.01 2.65
N ARG A 89 -2.67 -10.83 1.63
CA ARG A 89 -3.59 -11.19 0.56
C ARG A 89 -3.52 -12.70 0.32
N PRO A 90 -4.64 -13.36 -0.04
CA PRO A 90 -4.64 -14.79 -0.35
C PRO A 90 -3.50 -15.17 -1.32
N GLY A 91 -2.65 -16.12 -0.93
CA GLY A 91 -1.55 -16.62 -1.76
C GLY A 91 -0.28 -15.73 -1.83
N TRP A 92 -0.25 -14.58 -1.13
CA TRP A 92 0.89 -13.66 -1.17
C TRP A 92 1.75 -13.65 0.09
N ARG A 93 1.24 -14.13 1.23
CA ARG A 93 1.95 -14.13 2.52
C ARG A 93 3.37 -14.68 2.44
N HIS A 94 3.54 -15.89 1.90
CA HIS A 94 4.84 -16.54 1.81
C HIS A 94 5.80 -15.80 0.88
N LYS A 95 5.30 -15.33 -0.27
CA LYS A 95 6.10 -14.53 -1.22
C LYS A 95 6.54 -13.20 -0.63
N ALA A 96 5.66 -12.56 0.15
CA ALA A 96 5.95 -11.30 0.81
C ALA A 96 7.00 -11.46 1.90
N ARG A 97 6.86 -12.49 2.77
CA ARG A 97 7.86 -12.80 3.81
C ARG A 97 9.20 -13.28 3.24
N GLY A 98 9.16 -13.96 2.10
CA GLY A 98 10.33 -14.41 1.37
C GLY A 98 10.98 -13.34 0.48
N SER A 99 10.47 -12.11 0.46
CA SER A 99 10.96 -11.08 -0.45
C SER A 99 12.32 -10.53 -0.01
N LEU A 100 13.08 -9.97 -0.96
CA LEU A 100 14.35 -9.30 -0.63
C LEU A 100 14.15 -8.18 0.39
N ALA A 101 13.04 -7.44 0.32
CA ALA A 101 12.75 -6.36 1.26
C ALA A 101 12.48 -6.89 2.68
N ALA A 102 11.71 -7.98 2.81
CA ALA A 102 11.43 -8.60 4.10
C ALA A 102 12.70 -9.16 4.74
N HIS A 103 13.57 -9.81 3.96
CA HIS A 103 14.87 -10.29 4.45
C HIS A 103 15.82 -9.16 4.83
N SER A 104 15.94 -8.13 3.97
CA SER A 104 16.86 -6.99 4.22
C SER A 104 16.53 -6.21 5.49
N TYR A 105 15.26 -6.24 5.91
CA TYR A 105 14.78 -5.50 7.09
C TYR A 105 14.13 -6.45 8.11
N ALA A 106 14.59 -7.70 8.21
CA ALA A 106 14.02 -8.69 9.13
C ALA A 106 14.06 -8.22 10.60
N GLU A 107 15.17 -7.58 11.01
CA GLU A 107 15.35 -7.00 12.36
C GLU A 107 14.38 -5.84 12.66
N ALA A 108 13.83 -5.21 11.64
CA ALA A 108 12.85 -4.13 11.76
C ALA A 108 11.40 -4.65 11.80
N PHE A 109 11.19 -5.97 11.80
CA PHE A 109 9.86 -6.55 11.82
C PHE A 109 9.18 -6.38 13.19
N VAL A 110 7.95 -5.88 13.16
CA VAL A 110 7.10 -5.63 14.32
C VAL A 110 5.97 -6.65 14.30
N ALA A 111 5.86 -7.44 15.35
CA ALA A 111 4.77 -8.40 15.50
C ALA A 111 3.41 -7.70 15.43
N GLU A 112 2.42 -8.35 14.80
CA GLU A 112 1.07 -7.81 14.57
C GLU A 112 0.41 -7.28 15.86
N LYS A 113 0.61 -7.96 17.00
CA LYS A 113 0.12 -7.52 18.32
C LYS A 113 0.64 -6.14 18.76
N ASN A 114 1.82 -5.75 18.28
CA ASN A 114 2.47 -4.47 18.60
C ASN A 114 2.21 -3.40 17.52
N ALA A 115 1.46 -3.73 16.46
CA ALA A 115 1.28 -2.83 15.33
C ALA A 115 0.58 -1.50 15.67
N ARG A 116 -0.12 -1.42 16.81
CA ARG A 116 -0.68 -0.16 17.34
C ARG A 116 0.39 0.89 17.64
N GLN A 117 1.61 0.47 17.94
CA GLN A 117 2.74 1.36 18.23
C GLN A 117 3.44 1.86 16.96
N LEU A 118 3.19 1.21 15.81
CA LEU A 118 3.90 1.45 14.56
C LEU A 118 3.98 2.93 14.13
N PRO A 119 2.92 3.77 14.27
CA PRO A 119 3.02 5.20 13.93
C PRO A 119 4.02 6.00 14.78
N LEU A 120 4.34 5.51 15.99
CA LEU A 120 5.26 6.15 16.92
C LEU A 120 6.69 5.56 16.83
N MET A 121 6.88 4.49 16.05
CA MET A 121 8.18 3.86 15.88
C MET A 121 9.03 4.65 14.88
N ARG A 122 10.35 4.64 15.10
CA ARG A 122 11.30 5.16 14.11
C ARG A 122 11.43 4.16 12.97
N ALA A 123 11.47 4.66 11.74
CA ALA A 123 11.80 3.85 10.58
C ALA A 123 13.29 3.45 10.62
N PRO A 124 13.66 2.26 10.10
CA PRO A 124 12.76 1.25 9.52
C PRO A 124 11.99 0.50 10.60
N ALA A 125 10.69 0.29 10.36
CA ALA A 125 9.82 -0.55 11.18
C ALA A 125 8.69 -1.06 10.29
N TRP A 126 8.38 -2.35 10.29
CA TRP A 126 7.31 -2.86 9.44
C TRP A 126 6.56 -4.03 10.05
N THR A 127 5.28 -4.16 9.73
CA THR A 127 4.43 -5.25 10.20
C THR A 127 3.66 -5.88 9.06
N LEU A 128 3.16 -7.09 9.28
CA LEU A 128 2.31 -7.83 8.36
C LEU A 128 1.01 -8.21 9.08
N PHE A 129 -0.10 -7.59 8.68
CA PHE A 129 -1.43 -7.85 9.20
C PHE A 129 -2.07 -9.05 8.51
N THR A 130 -2.60 -9.96 9.30
CA THR A 130 -3.34 -11.11 8.80
C THR A 130 -4.80 -10.69 8.59
N MET A 131 -5.18 -10.46 7.34
CA MET A 131 -6.57 -10.13 7.02
C MET A 131 -7.40 -11.41 6.88
N PRO A 132 -8.64 -11.46 7.39
CA PRO A 132 -9.59 -12.51 7.00
C PRO A 132 -9.68 -12.51 5.48
N LEU A 133 -9.65 -13.70 4.87
CA LEU A 133 -9.70 -13.90 3.42
C LEU A 133 -11.02 -13.34 2.85
N SER A 134 -11.09 -12.04 2.59
CA SER A 134 -12.08 -11.48 1.69
C SER A 134 -11.56 -11.71 0.27
N PRO A 135 -12.25 -12.49 -0.57
CA PRO A 135 -11.81 -12.83 -1.92
C PRO A 135 -11.93 -11.65 -2.91
N LEU A 136 -12.03 -10.42 -2.43
CA LEU A 136 -12.25 -9.24 -3.26
C LEU A 136 -10.96 -8.44 -3.43
N SER A 137 -10.21 -8.70 -4.49
CA SER A 137 -9.19 -7.76 -4.98
C SER A 137 -9.84 -6.56 -5.67
N SER A 138 -9.19 -5.39 -5.67
CA SER A 138 -9.66 -4.22 -6.43
C SER A 138 -9.79 -4.51 -7.94
N THR A 139 -9.08 -5.51 -8.45
CA THR A 139 -9.21 -6.01 -9.82
C THR A 139 -10.49 -6.83 -10.01
N GLU A 140 -10.85 -7.68 -9.06
CA GLU A 140 -12.11 -8.43 -9.07
C GLU A 140 -13.32 -7.51 -8.89
N ILE A 141 -13.24 -6.51 -8.01
CA ILE A 141 -14.29 -5.49 -7.86
C ILE A 141 -14.48 -4.70 -9.17
N ARG A 142 -13.40 -4.37 -9.88
CA ARG A 142 -13.47 -3.73 -11.20
C ARG A 142 -14.08 -4.65 -12.27
N ARG A 143 -13.75 -5.95 -12.25
CA ARG A 143 -14.36 -6.96 -13.14
C ARG A 143 -15.86 -7.15 -12.86
N MET A 144 -16.26 -7.13 -11.60
CA MET A 144 -17.67 -7.22 -11.21
C MET A 144 -18.45 -5.97 -11.63
N LYS A 145 -17.85 -4.78 -11.53
CA LYS A 145 -18.47 -3.52 -11.98
C LYS A 145 -18.55 -3.36 -13.51
N SER A 146 -17.70 -4.02 -14.29
CA SER A 146 -17.72 -3.94 -15.76
C SER A 146 -18.66 -4.92 -16.46
N GLY A 147 -19.54 -5.62 -15.71
CA GLY A 147 -20.64 -6.41 -16.29
C GLY A 147 -20.22 -7.65 -17.09
N ARG A 148 -18.95 -8.09 -17.04
CA ARG A 148 -18.51 -9.28 -17.76
C ARG A 148 -18.63 -10.51 -16.87
N LYS A 149 -19.68 -11.32 -17.10
CA LYS A 149 -19.86 -12.64 -16.48
C LYS A 149 -18.58 -13.48 -16.59
N PRO A 150 -18.18 -14.21 -15.53
CA PRO A 150 -17.08 -15.16 -15.64
C PRO A 150 -17.52 -16.29 -16.58
N SER A 151 -16.73 -16.55 -17.62
CA SER A 151 -16.85 -17.77 -18.42
C SER A 151 -16.47 -18.95 -17.51
N GLY A 152 -17.48 -19.66 -17.02
CA GLY A 152 -17.29 -20.94 -16.35
C GLY A 152 -16.57 -21.91 -17.29
N ARG A 153 -15.54 -22.58 -16.76
CA ARG A 153 -15.06 -23.82 -17.36
C ARG A 153 -15.80 -24.96 -16.65
N SER A 154 -16.58 -25.70 -17.44
CA SER A 154 -16.97 -27.08 -17.19
C SER A 154 -15.76 -28.00 -17.15
#